data_AF-A0A423LE00-F1
#
_entry.id   AF-A0A423LE00-F1
#
_cell.length_a   1.000
_cell.length_b   1.000
_cell.length_c   1.000
_cell.angle_alpha   90.00
_cell.angle_beta   90.00
_cell.angle_gamma   90.00
#
_symmetry.space_group_name_H-M   'P 1'
#
loop_
_entity.id
_entity.type
_entity.pdbx_description
1 polymer ?
#
loop_
_entity_poly.entity_id
_entity_poly.type
_entity_poly.pdbx_seq_one_letter_code
_entity_poly.pdbx_strand_id
1 'polypeptide(L)'
;MSRPGLAKLLRANAHHGAIPKFKRNLLLRELIPSAGCSARTMGCAGLDYMVFGEAFFYRDTNAFGQVLELQHLAAINMRIKVDGGFRMLLPDNKFMDFDQDEIEHVLDYDVEQNIYGVPDYLGGMQALLLNEAATLFRRRYYSNGAHAGYIFYTNDPDLTEEDEDNLRAQISSSKGVGNFRSMFVNIPNGKENAIQIIPVGDFQAKDELEKVKNITRNDVIAAWRMNPALAGIIPENTGGFGDIEKIDRVYTSNEIRPICQLFNQINDTLRPDRRINWREADIPVDQTAISA
;
A
#
# COMPACT_ATOMS: atom_id res chain seq x y z
N MET A 1 7.87 -10.82 -3.55
CA MET A 1 6.48 -10.91 -3.03
C MET A 1 5.53 -11.17 -4.20
N SER A 2 4.41 -11.88 -4.02
CA SER A 2 3.49 -12.17 -5.14
C SER A 2 2.58 -10.97 -5.47
N ARG A 3 2.13 -10.82 -6.72
CA ARG A 3 1.16 -9.77 -7.12
C ARG A 3 -0.12 -9.76 -6.26
N PRO A 4 -0.75 -10.90 -5.93
CA PRO A 4 -1.87 -10.91 -4.98
C PRO A 4 -1.49 -10.41 -3.58
N GLY A 5 -0.24 -10.61 -3.15
CA GLY A 5 0.29 -10.05 -1.91
C GLY A 5 0.30 -8.52 -1.93
N LEU A 6 0.86 -7.92 -3.00
CA LEU A 6 0.87 -6.46 -3.19
C LEU A 6 -0.54 -5.87 -3.23
N ALA A 7 -1.47 -6.51 -3.97
CA ALA A 7 -2.85 -6.05 -4.02
C ALA A 7 -3.56 -6.12 -2.65
N LYS A 8 -3.24 -7.13 -1.83
CA LYS A 8 -3.76 -7.23 -0.45
C LYS A 8 -3.14 -6.18 0.47
N LEU A 9 -1.85 -5.88 0.33
CA LEU A 9 -1.13 -4.89 1.15
C LEU A 9 -1.77 -3.51 1.09
N LEU A 10 -2.42 -3.13 -0.01
CA LEU A 10 -3.18 -1.87 -0.09
C LEU A 10 -4.23 -1.69 1.04
N ARG A 11 -4.67 -2.77 1.68
CA ARG A 11 -5.64 -2.72 2.80
C ARG A 11 -4.99 -2.74 4.19
N ALA A 12 -3.67 -2.93 4.26
CA ALA A 12 -2.94 -3.06 5.53
C ALA A 12 -2.76 -1.72 6.26
N ASN A 13 -2.67 -0.62 5.50
CA ASN A 13 -2.37 0.70 6.05
C ASN A 13 -3.18 1.80 5.36
N ALA A 14 -3.72 2.73 6.15
CA ALA A 14 -4.60 3.80 5.67
C ALA A 14 -3.94 4.74 4.66
N HIS A 15 -2.67 5.11 4.88
CA HIS A 15 -1.93 5.98 3.95
C HIS A 15 -1.50 5.20 2.72
N HIS A 16 -0.91 4.02 2.91
CA HIS A 16 -0.46 3.18 1.79
C HIS A 16 -1.59 2.86 0.81
N GLY A 17 -2.80 2.55 1.28
CA GLY A 17 -3.93 2.24 0.42
C GLY A 17 -4.51 3.45 -0.32
N ALA A 18 -4.37 4.65 0.24
CA ALA A 18 -4.93 5.87 -0.33
C ALA A 18 -4.02 6.48 -1.41
N ILE A 19 -2.70 6.45 -1.21
CA ILE A 19 -1.71 7.13 -2.07
C ILE A 19 -1.75 6.66 -3.53
N PRO A 20 -1.73 5.35 -3.89
CA PRO A 20 -1.74 4.94 -5.30
C PRO A 20 -2.97 5.45 -6.05
N LYS A 21 -4.15 5.45 -5.42
CA LYS A 21 -5.37 6.01 -6.03
C LYS A 21 -5.28 7.52 -6.20
N PHE A 22 -4.67 8.22 -5.25
CA PHE A 22 -4.42 9.65 -5.35
C PHE A 22 -3.48 9.98 -6.51
N LYS A 23 -2.31 9.32 -6.60
CA LYS A 23 -1.38 9.49 -7.72
C LYS A 23 -2.04 9.18 -9.06
N ARG A 24 -2.84 8.10 -9.14
CA ARG A 24 -3.64 7.77 -10.33
C ARG A 24 -4.61 8.91 -10.69
N ASN A 25 -5.29 9.50 -9.71
CA ASN A 25 -6.20 10.61 -9.97
C ASN A 25 -5.46 11.86 -10.48
N LEU A 26 -4.26 12.14 -9.97
CA LEU A 26 -3.42 13.21 -10.50
C LEU A 26 -2.97 12.93 -11.94
N LEU A 27 -2.60 11.68 -12.27
CA LEU A 27 -2.29 11.29 -13.64
C LEU A 27 -3.49 11.52 -14.57
N LEU A 28 -4.69 11.14 -14.13
CA LEU A 28 -5.92 11.38 -14.90
C LEU A 28 -6.27 12.87 -15.02
N ARG A 29 -5.83 13.71 -14.09
CA ARG A 29 -5.99 15.17 -14.21
C ARG A 29 -5.16 15.71 -15.37
N GLU A 30 -3.97 15.14 -15.61
CA GLU A 30 -3.11 15.53 -16.74
C GLU A 30 -3.57 14.89 -18.07
N LEU A 31 -4.37 13.82 -18.05
CA LEU A 31 -4.75 13.09 -19.26
C LEU A 31 -5.73 13.89 -20.15
N ILE A 32 -5.42 13.97 -21.44
CA ILE A 32 -6.36 14.30 -22.52
C ILE A 32 -6.67 12.98 -23.25
N PRO A 33 -7.81 12.33 -22.94
CA PRO A 33 -8.12 11.01 -23.48
C PRO A 33 -8.44 11.08 -24.97
N SER A 34 -8.36 9.93 -25.64
CA SER A 34 -8.69 9.78 -27.05
C SER A 34 -9.63 8.60 -27.25
N ALA A 35 -10.09 8.40 -28.48
CA ALA A 35 -10.79 7.18 -28.85
C ALA A 35 -9.89 5.92 -28.79
N GLY A 36 -8.56 6.09 -28.80
CA GLY A 36 -7.62 4.99 -28.67
C GLY A 36 -7.33 4.58 -27.23
N CYS A 37 -7.51 5.46 -26.24
CA CYS A 37 -7.42 5.12 -24.83
C CYS A 37 -8.29 6.06 -24.00
N SER A 38 -9.35 5.48 -23.43
CA SER A 38 -10.29 6.21 -22.58
C SER A 38 -9.67 6.56 -21.22
N ALA A 39 -10.22 7.58 -20.55
CA ALA A 39 -9.84 7.90 -19.17
C ALA A 39 -10.08 6.74 -18.19
N ARG A 40 -11.06 5.86 -18.48
CA ARG A 40 -11.29 4.64 -17.70
C ARG A 40 -10.15 3.65 -17.89
N THR A 41 -9.78 3.37 -19.15
CA THR A 41 -8.68 2.48 -19.51
C THR A 41 -7.38 2.95 -18.85
N MET A 42 -7.01 4.22 -19.07
CA MET A 42 -5.83 4.82 -18.43
C MET A 42 -5.96 4.82 -16.90
N GLY A 43 -7.16 5.01 -16.36
CA GLY A 43 -7.40 5.02 -14.92
C GLY A 43 -7.20 3.67 -14.25
N CYS A 44 -7.43 2.57 -14.96
CA CYS A 44 -7.12 1.22 -14.50
C CYS A 44 -5.62 0.93 -14.66
N ALA A 45 -5.06 1.19 -15.85
CA ALA A 45 -3.65 0.95 -16.14
C ALA A 45 -2.71 1.78 -15.24
N GLY A 46 -3.02 3.06 -15.03
CA GLY A 46 -2.28 3.91 -14.12
C GLY A 46 -2.35 3.40 -12.67
N LEU A 47 -3.46 2.83 -12.22
CA LEU A 47 -3.52 2.23 -10.88
C LEU A 47 -2.66 0.97 -10.80
N ASP A 48 -2.72 0.10 -11.81
CA ASP A 48 -1.88 -1.09 -11.90
C ASP A 48 -0.40 -0.71 -11.88
N TYR A 49 0.01 0.31 -12.64
CA TYR A 49 1.38 0.83 -12.64
C TYR A 49 1.81 1.30 -11.24
N MET A 50 0.97 2.09 -10.55
CA MET A 50 1.31 2.55 -9.19
C MET A 50 1.44 1.40 -8.19
N VAL A 51 0.72 0.29 -8.37
CA VAL A 51 0.66 -0.82 -7.42
C VAL A 51 1.70 -1.90 -7.73
N PHE A 52 1.95 -2.17 -9.01
CA PHE A 52 2.77 -3.29 -9.48
C PHE A 52 4.05 -2.85 -10.21
N GLY A 53 4.23 -1.55 -10.47
CA GLY A 53 5.33 -1.03 -11.29
C GLY A 53 5.11 -1.20 -12.80
N GLU A 54 3.95 -1.68 -13.22
CA GLU A 54 3.67 -2.03 -14.61
C GLU A 54 2.17 -2.02 -14.95
N ALA A 55 1.87 -1.89 -16.23
CA ALA A 55 0.53 -1.97 -16.81
C ALA A 55 0.56 -2.70 -18.17
N PHE A 56 -0.53 -3.40 -18.48
CA PHE A 56 -0.68 -4.15 -19.72
C PHE A 56 -1.91 -3.67 -20.48
N PHE A 57 -1.76 -3.55 -21.80
CA PHE A 57 -2.87 -3.27 -22.70
C PHE A 57 -2.90 -4.27 -23.84
N TYR A 58 -4.09 -4.75 -24.19
CA TYR A 58 -4.34 -5.42 -25.45
C TYR A 58 -4.47 -4.40 -26.58
N ARG A 59 -3.78 -4.65 -27.71
CA ARG A 59 -3.82 -3.81 -28.91
C ARG A 59 -4.97 -4.26 -29.81
N ASP A 60 -6.06 -3.50 -29.80
CA ASP A 60 -7.20 -3.74 -30.68
C ASP A 60 -6.89 -3.18 -32.08
N THR A 61 -6.79 -4.07 -33.07
CA THR A 61 -6.32 -3.73 -34.42
C THR A 61 -7.42 -3.86 -35.47
N ASN A 62 -7.32 -3.05 -36.52
CA ASN A 62 -8.14 -3.24 -37.71
C ASN A 62 -7.56 -4.32 -38.64
N ALA A 63 -8.28 -4.64 -39.71
CA ALA A 63 -7.85 -5.60 -40.73
C ALA A 63 -6.52 -5.25 -41.45
N PHE A 64 -6.02 -4.03 -41.29
CA PHE A 64 -4.74 -3.57 -41.83
C PHE A 64 -3.62 -3.57 -40.77
N GLY A 65 -3.86 -4.11 -39.58
CA GLY A 65 -2.90 -4.19 -38.48
C GLY A 65 -2.65 -2.87 -37.74
N GLN A 66 -3.48 -1.83 -37.97
CA GLN A 66 -3.35 -0.56 -37.25
C GLN A 66 -4.04 -0.66 -35.90
N VAL A 67 -3.35 -0.29 -34.81
CA VAL A 67 -3.93 -0.25 -33.47
C VAL A 67 -4.89 0.93 -33.35
N LEU A 68 -6.17 0.63 -33.19
CA LEU A 68 -7.23 1.62 -33.08
C LEU A 68 -7.55 1.97 -31.63
N GLU A 69 -7.46 0.99 -30.74
CA GLU A 69 -7.79 1.11 -29.32
C GLU A 69 -6.88 0.23 -28.47
N LEU A 70 -6.65 0.67 -27.23
CA LEU A 70 -5.97 -0.08 -26.20
C LEU A 70 -6.97 -0.47 -25.11
N GLN A 71 -7.03 -1.76 -24.80
CA GLN A 71 -7.88 -2.30 -23.76
C GLN A 71 -7.04 -2.71 -22.55
N HIS A 72 -7.43 -2.27 -21.36
CA HIS A 72 -6.68 -2.60 -20.14
C HIS A 72 -6.78 -4.11 -19.82
N LEU A 73 -5.64 -4.73 -19.53
CA LEU A 73 -5.56 -6.07 -18.97
C LEU A 73 -5.03 -5.97 -17.54
N ALA A 74 -5.72 -6.61 -16.59
CA ALA A 74 -5.38 -6.54 -15.18
C ALA A 74 -4.00 -7.16 -14.89
N ALA A 75 -3.04 -6.35 -14.48
CA ALA A 75 -1.65 -6.76 -14.29
C ALA A 75 -1.48 -7.92 -13.30
N ILE A 76 -2.35 -8.00 -12.28
CA ILE A 76 -2.37 -9.11 -11.31
C ILE A 76 -2.49 -10.49 -11.98
N ASN A 77 -3.18 -10.57 -13.11
CA ASN A 77 -3.45 -11.79 -13.87
C ASN A 77 -2.47 -12.02 -15.02
N MET A 78 -1.66 -11.03 -15.41
CA MET A 78 -0.73 -11.14 -16.53
C MET A 78 0.58 -11.84 -16.13
N ARG A 79 1.10 -12.66 -17.04
CA ARG A 79 2.40 -13.35 -16.95
C ARG A 79 3.12 -13.21 -18.27
N ILE A 80 4.44 -13.11 -18.21
CA ILE A 80 5.32 -13.17 -19.37
C ILE A 80 5.75 -14.62 -19.56
N LYS A 81 5.69 -15.07 -20.81
CA LYS A 81 6.08 -16.43 -21.20
C LYS A 81 7.59 -16.49 -21.47
N VAL A 82 8.22 -17.62 -21.18
CA VAL A 82 9.67 -17.82 -21.37
C VAL A 82 10.04 -17.91 -22.85
N ASP A 83 9.15 -18.46 -23.67
CA ASP A 83 9.27 -18.59 -25.12
C ASP A 83 8.83 -17.32 -25.89
N GLY A 84 8.53 -16.24 -25.18
CA GLY A 84 8.01 -15.00 -25.75
C GLY A 84 6.47 -14.92 -25.73
N GLY A 85 5.98 -13.68 -25.72
CA GLY A 85 4.57 -13.35 -25.56
C GLY A 85 4.10 -13.33 -24.11
N PHE A 86 2.78 -13.28 -23.94
CA PHE A 86 2.13 -13.07 -22.66
C PHE A 86 1.04 -14.12 -22.42
N ARG A 87 0.67 -14.27 -21.15
CA ARG A 87 -0.41 -15.15 -20.71
C ARG A 87 -1.25 -14.44 -19.65
N MET A 88 -2.55 -14.33 -19.88
CA MET A 88 -3.50 -13.91 -18.86
C MET A 88 -4.10 -15.11 -18.16
N LEU A 89 -4.01 -15.13 -16.84
CA LEU A 89 -4.67 -16.11 -16.00
C LEU A 89 -6.17 -15.79 -15.88
N LEU A 90 -7.00 -16.79 -16.16
CA LEU A 90 -8.45 -16.73 -16.05
C LEU A 90 -8.93 -17.57 -14.84
N PRO A 91 -10.20 -17.42 -14.43
CA PRO A 91 -10.80 -18.34 -13.46
C PRO A 91 -10.70 -19.82 -13.89
N ASP A 92 -10.83 -20.73 -12.92
CA ASP A 92 -10.85 -22.18 -13.14
C ASP A 92 -9.59 -22.75 -13.82
N ASN A 93 -8.41 -22.20 -13.52
CA ASN A 93 -7.11 -22.59 -14.09
C ASN A 93 -7.04 -22.50 -15.62
N LYS A 94 -7.92 -21.71 -16.24
CA LYS A 94 -7.83 -21.39 -17.66
C LYS A 94 -6.83 -20.26 -17.89
N PHE A 95 -6.37 -20.15 -19.12
CA PHE A 95 -5.51 -19.05 -19.54
C PHE A 95 -5.80 -18.65 -20.98
N MET A 96 -5.44 -17.41 -21.29
CA MET A 96 -5.45 -16.87 -22.65
C MET A 96 -4.03 -16.43 -22.96
N ASP A 97 -3.49 -16.95 -24.06
CA ASP A 97 -2.16 -16.58 -24.54
C ASP A 97 -2.27 -15.45 -25.55
N PHE A 98 -1.24 -14.61 -25.57
CA PHE A 98 -1.09 -13.50 -26.48
C PHE A 98 0.32 -13.51 -27.05
N ASP A 99 0.42 -13.15 -28.33
CA ASP A 99 1.71 -12.93 -28.97
C ASP A 99 2.34 -11.62 -28.49
N GLN A 100 3.64 -11.46 -28.71
CA GLN A 100 4.40 -10.32 -28.18
C GLN A 100 3.90 -8.97 -28.74
N ASP A 101 3.44 -8.98 -29.99
CA ASP A 101 2.95 -7.80 -30.70
C ASP A 101 1.48 -7.47 -30.41
N GLU A 102 0.75 -8.33 -29.69
CA GLU A 102 -0.64 -8.06 -29.28
C GLU A 102 -0.73 -7.21 -28.00
N ILE A 103 0.36 -7.13 -27.23
CA ILE A 103 0.35 -6.51 -25.90
C ILE A 103 1.28 -5.30 -25.85
N GLU A 104 0.77 -4.18 -25.36
CA GLU A 104 1.58 -3.07 -24.91
C GLU A 104 1.88 -3.24 -23.42
N HIS A 105 3.16 -3.41 -23.06
CA HIS A 105 3.61 -3.53 -21.68
C HIS A 105 4.38 -2.27 -21.29
N VAL A 106 3.75 -1.44 -20.47
CA VAL A 106 4.37 -0.25 -19.87
C VAL A 106 4.89 -0.68 -18.51
N LEU A 107 6.20 -0.59 -18.30
CA LEU A 107 6.83 -0.95 -17.04
C LEU A 107 7.85 0.09 -16.61
N ASP A 108 8.08 0.16 -15.30
CA ASP A 108 9.28 0.79 -14.76
C ASP A 108 10.45 -0.19 -14.81
N TYR A 109 11.64 0.32 -15.15
CA TYR A 109 12.83 -0.50 -15.28
C TYR A 109 13.34 -0.95 -13.92
N ASP A 110 13.66 -2.23 -13.79
CA ASP A 110 14.29 -2.79 -12.61
C ASP A 110 15.74 -3.21 -12.93
N VAL A 111 16.65 -2.88 -12.01
CA VAL A 111 18.08 -3.14 -12.21
C VAL A 111 18.42 -4.63 -12.11
N GLU A 112 17.59 -5.41 -11.43
CA GLU A 112 17.81 -6.84 -11.25
C GLU A 112 17.27 -7.67 -12.43
N GLN A 113 16.26 -7.17 -13.14
CA GLN A 113 15.63 -7.87 -14.27
C GLN A 113 14.87 -6.91 -15.21
N ASN A 114 14.68 -7.32 -16.46
CA ASN A 114 13.95 -6.55 -17.48
C ASN A 114 12.70 -7.27 -18.01
N ILE A 115 12.02 -8.00 -17.11
CA ILE A 115 10.85 -8.82 -17.38
C ILE A 115 9.61 -8.13 -16.82
N TYR A 116 9.61 -7.70 -15.57
CA TYR A 116 8.46 -7.07 -14.92
C TYR A 116 8.83 -5.72 -14.33
N GLY A 117 7.82 -4.86 -14.19
CA GLY A 117 7.96 -3.68 -13.35
C GLY A 117 8.06 -4.03 -11.87
N VAL A 118 8.73 -3.16 -11.12
CA VAL A 118 8.85 -3.26 -9.66
C VAL A 118 8.45 -1.92 -9.06
N PRO A 119 7.50 -1.86 -8.11
CA PRO A 119 7.07 -0.58 -7.57
C PRO A 119 8.04 -0.06 -6.50
N ASP A 120 8.41 1.21 -6.59
CA ASP A 120 9.38 1.88 -5.68
C ASP A 120 9.06 1.73 -4.20
N TYR A 121 7.78 1.69 -3.83
CA TYR A 121 7.36 1.65 -2.43
C TYR A 121 7.73 0.33 -1.72
N LEU A 122 8.20 -0.70 -2.45
CA LEU A 122 8.62 -1.98 -1.86
C LEU A 122 9.68 -1.79 -0.77
N GLY A 123 10.56 -0.80 -0.90
CA GLY A 123 11.55 -0.48 0.14
C GLY A 123 10.92 -0.13 1.49
N GLY A 124 9.71 0.45 1.50
CA GLY A 124 8.95 0.79 2.70
C GLY A 124 8.07 -0.33 3.26
N MET A 125 8.11 -1.53 2.69
CA MET A 125 7.19 -2.61 3.04
C MET A 125 7.29 -3.06 4.50
N GLN A 126 8.50 -3.11 5.06
CA GLN A 126 8.67 -3.51 6.46
C GLN A 126 8.10 -2.46 7.42
N ALA A 127 8.27 -1.18 7.11
CA ALA A 127 7.66 -0.10 7.87
C ALA A 127 6.13 -0.15 7.79
N LEU A 128 5.58 -0.41 6.59
CA LEU A 128 4.14 -0.61 6.39
C LEU A 128 3.59 -1.74 7.26
N LEU A 129 4.21 -2.92 7.23
CA LEU A 129 3.77 -4.09 8.00
C LEU A 129 3.89 -3.86 9.50
N LEU A 130 4.97 -3.20 9.95
CA LEU A 130 5.13 -2.82 11.35
C LEU A 130 4.05 -1.82 11.79
N ASN A 131 3.69 -0.86 10.92
CA ASN A 131 2.61 0.09 11.19
C ASN A 131 1.24 -0.59 11.30
N GLU A 132 0.96 -1.56 10.42
CA GLU A 132 -0.24 -2.40 10.48
C GLU A 132 -0.27 -3.20 11.79
N ALA A 133 0.84 -3.87 12.14
CA ALA A 133 0.94 -4.65 13.36
C ALA A 133 0.68 -3.80 14.62
N ALA A 134 1.23 -2.59 14.69
CA ALA A 134 0.94 -1.65 15.79
C ALA A 134 -0.54 -1.25 15.85
N THR A 135 -1.20 -1.10 14.69
CA THR A 135 -2.63 -0.80 14.61
C THR A 135 -3.48 -1.98 15.08
N LEU A 136 -3.15 -3.19 14.63
CA LEU A 136 -3.83 -4.42 15.04
C LEU A 136 -3.64 -4.69 16.53
N PHE A 137 -2.43 -4.46 17.07
CA PHE A 137 -2.14 -4.55 18.49
C PHE A 137 -3.07 -3.61 19.28
N ARG A 138 -3.11 -2.32 18.94
CA ARG A 138 -3.97 -1.34 19.61
C ARG A 138 -5.45 -1.74 19.55
N ARG A 139 -5.93 -2.18 18.39
CA ARG A 139 -7.32 -2.65 18.23
C ARG A 139 -7.62 -3.82 19.17
N ARG A 140 -6.77 -4.85 19.17
CA ARG A 140 -6.95 -6.03 20.03
C ARG A 140 -6.87 -5.67 21.51
N TYR A 141 -5.93 -4.79 21.86
CA TYR A 141 -5.71 -4.32 23.21
C TYR A 141 -6.94 -3.59 23.76
N TYR A 142 -7.54 -2.67 22.99
CA TYR A 142 -8.78 -2.01 23.38
C TYR A 142 -9.99 -2.94 23.36
N SER A 143 -10.09 -3.87 22.39
CA SER A 143 -11.13 -4.90 22.38
C SER A 143 -11.04 -5.84 23.58
N ASN A 144 -9.84 -6.00 24.15
CA ASN A 144 -9.60 -6.75 25.36
C ASN A 144 -9.56 -5.85 26.61
N GLY A 145 -10.46 -4.87 26.72
CA GLY A 145 -10.60 -4.07 27.94
C GLY A 145 -9.34 -3.32 28.40
N ALA A 146 -8.50 -2.86 27.44
CA ALA A 146 -7.25 -2.16 27.69
C ALA A 146 -6.26 -2.93 28.59
N HIS A 147 -6.14 -4.25 28.38
CA HIS A 147 -5.07 -5.05 28.98
C HIS A 147 -4.53 -6.07 27.97
N ALA A 148 -3.22 -6.32 28.03
CA ALA A 148 -2.53 -7.28 27.16
C ALA A 148 -2.43 -8.69 27.78
N GLY A 149 -3.25 -8.96 28.81
CA GLY A 149 -3.20 -10.17 29.62
C GLY A 149 -2.58 -9.92 31.00
N TYR A 150 -2.58 -10.94 31.84
CA TYR A 150 -2.03 -10.89 33.18
C TYR A 150 -1.39 -12.24 33.56
N ILE A 151 -0.40 -12.19 34.44
CA ILE A 151 0.09 -13.37 35.17
C ILE A 151 -0.65 -13.37 36.51
N PHE A 152 -1.50 -14.37 36.71
CA PHE A 152 -2.08 -14.66 38.02
C PHE A 152 -1.05 -15.48 38.80
N TYR A 153 -0.51 -14.87 39.84
CA TYR A 153 0.45 -15.47 40.74
C TYR A 153 -0.24 -15.81 42.07
N THR A 154 0.01 -17.01 42.58
CA THR A 154 -0.37 -17.41 43.93
C THR A 154 0.77 -18.15 44.60
N ASN A 155 0.85 -18.09 45.92
CA ASN A 155 1.76 -18.91 46.72
C ASN A 155 1.05 -19.59 47.90
N ASP A 156 -0.27 -19.65 47.83
CA ASP A 156 -1.14 -20.24 48.84
C ASP A 156 -0.79 -21.73 49.04
N PRO A 157 -0.28 -22.12 50.22
CA PRO A 157 0.07 -23.51 50.52
C PRO A 157 -1.15 -24.41 50.66
N ASP A 158 -2.35 -23.84 50.82
CA ASP A 158 -3.61 -24.57 51.02
C ASP A 158 -4.37 -24.79 49.69
N LEU A 159 -3.82 -24.36 48.55
CA LEU A 159 -4.42 -24.57 47.24
C LEU A 159 -4.34 -26.04 46.82
N THR A 160 -5.48 -26.69 46.59
CA THR A 160 -5.53 -28.09 46.14
C THR A 160 -5.14 -28.22 44.67
N GLU A 161 -4.70 -29.40 44.26
CA GLU A 161 -4.39 -29.69 42.84
C GLU A 161 -5.61 -29.52 41.93
N GLU A 162 -6.81 -29.86 42.43
CA GLU A 162 -8.08 -29.67 41.71
C GLU A 162 -8.41 -28.19 41.52
N ASP A 163 -8.24 -27.37 42.56
CA ASP A 163 -8.45 -25.91 42.48
C ASP A 163 -7.43 -25.24 41.56
N GLU A 164 -6.18 -25.70 41.59
CA GLU A 164 -5.13 -25.23 40.68
C GLU A 164 -5.49 -25.48 39.22
N ASP A 165 -5.91 -26.70 38.87
CA ASP A 165 -6.29 -27.04 37.51
C ASP A 165 -7.56 -26.31 37.06
N ASN A 166 -8.52 -26.12 37.96
CA ASN A 166 -9.72 -25.32 37.69
C ASN A 166 -9.37 -23.86 37.40
N LEU A 167 -8.52 -23.22 38.22
CA LEU A 167 -8.06 -21.85 38.01
C LEU A 167 -7.24 -21.71 36.72
N ARG A 168 -6.33 -22.66 36.47
CA ARG A 168 -5.54 -22.73 35.22
C ARG A 168 -6.44 -22.85 34.00
N ALA A 169 -7.48 -23.69 34.06
CA ALA A 169 -8.44 -23.87 32.98
C ALA A 169 -9.28 -22.60 32.75
N GLN A 170 -9.74 -21.92 33.82
CA GLN A 170 -10.49 -20.66 33.70
C GLN A 170 -9.64 -19.54 33.10
N ILE A 171 -8.40 -19.38 33.56
CA ILE A 171 -7.47 -18.35 33.06
C ILE A 171 -7.04 -18.64 31.62
N SER A 172 -6.79 -19.90 31.28
CA SER A 172 -6.42 -20.31 29.91
C SER A 172 -7.59 -20.24 28.91
N SER A 173 -8.81 -20.47 29.39
CA SER A 173 -10.04 -20.34 28.59
C SER A 173 -10.50 -18.89 28.42
N SER A 174 -10.07 -17.99 29.31
CA SER A 174 -10.14 -16.54 29.14
C SER A 174 -9.16 -16.05 28.06
N LYS A 175 -9.37 -16.50 26.82
CA LYS A 175 -8.69 -15.97 25.64
C LYS A 175 -9.23 -14.57 25.37
N GLY A 176 -8.43 -13.55 25.67
CA GLY A 176 -8.70 -12.20 25.23
C GLY A 176 -8.80 -12.13 23.69
N VAL A 177 -9.57 -11.17 23.17
CA VAL A 177 -9.71 -10.97 21.72
C VAL A 177 -8.34 -10.59 21.15
N GLY A 178 -7.76 -11.43 20.28
CA GLY A 178 -6.56 -11.08 19.51
C GLY A 178 -5.21 -11.68 19.94
N ASN A 179 -5.18 -12.91 20.46
CA ASN A 179 -3.97 -13.65 20.86
C ASN A 179 -3.28 -13.16 22.14
N PHE A 180 -3.90 -12.29 22.94
CA PHE A 180 -3.44 -12.05 24.31
C PHE A 180 -3.78 -13.27 25.19
N ARG A 181 -2.81 -13.72 25.98
CA ARG A 181 -2.94 -14.88 26.86
C ARG A 181 -2.53 -14.50 28.26
N SER A 182 -3.38 -14.80 29.22
CA SER A 182 -3.05 -14.74 30.63
C SER A 182 -2.38 -16.06 31.04
N MET A 183 -1.50 -16.01 32.04
CA MET A 183 -0.77 -17.16 32.57
C MET A 183 -1.10 -17.33 34.04
N PHE A 184 -1.18 -18.57 34.50
CA PHE A 184 -1.30 -18.90 35.92
C PHE A 184 0.02 -19.50 36.42
N VAL A 185 0.52 -19.00 37.54
CA VAL A 185 1.77 -19.45 38.17
C VAL A 185 1.51 -19.63 39.67
N ASN A 186 1.70 -20.86 40.16
CA ASN A 186 1.69 -21.17 41.59
C ASN A 186 3.12 -21.47 42.06
N ILE A 187 3.62 -20.74 43.07
CA ILE A 187 4.93 -21.00 43.70
C ILE A 187 4.71 -21.18 45.21
N PRO A 188 4.53 -22.42 45.69
CA PRO A 188 4.30 -22.69 47.12
C PRO A 188 5.43 -22.14 47.99
N ASN A 189 5.10 -21.55 49.15
CA ASN A 189 6.05 -20.93 50.09
C ASN A 189 6.82 -19.71 49.54
N GLY A 190 6.25 -19.00 48.56
CA GLY A 190 6.73 -17.68 48.15
C GLY A 190 6.71 -16.66 49.29
N LYS A 191 7.60 -15.65 49.24
CA LYS A 191 7.79 -14.68 50.33
C LYS A 191 6.90 -13.43 50.26
N GLU A 192 6.18 -13.20 49.17
CA GLU A 192 5.32 -12.02 48.96
C GLU A 192 3.81 -12.37 48.96
N ASN A 193 2.92 -11.39 48.77
CA ASN A 193 1.45 -11.53 48.93
C ASN A 193 0.84 -12.84 48.38
N ALA A 194 -0.15 -13.39 49.10
CA ALA A 194 -0.78 -14.69 48.84
C ALA A 194 -1.33 -14.86 47.41
N ILE A 195 -1.90 -13.80 46.84
CA ILE A 195 -2.42 -13.75 45.47
C ILE A 195 -2.02 -12.40 44.85
N GLN A 196 -1.51 -12.43 43.63
CA GLN A 196 -1.15 -11.24 42.87
C GLN A 196 -1.59 -11.35 41.40
N ILE A 197 -2.03 -10.24 40.83
CA ILE A 197 -2.25 -10.10 39.39
C ILE A 197 -1.15 -9.19 38.86
N ILE A 198 -0.20 -9.77 38.12
CA ILE A 198 0.89 -9.03 37.49
C ILE A 198 0.46 -8.72 36.05
N PRO A 199 0.21 -7.45 35.69
CA PRO A 199 -0.17 -7.10 34.32
C PRO A 199 1.00 -7.42 33.37
N VAL A 200 0.69 -8.09 32.26
CA VAL A 200 1.68 -8.35 31.20
C VAL A 200 1.59 -7.24 30.18
N GLY A 201 2.73 -6.60 29.89
CA GLY A 201 2.79 -5.42 29.02
C GLY A 201 2.66 -4.14 29.85
N ASP A 202 3.76 -3.75 30.48
CA ASP A 202 3.80 -2.50 31.24
C ASP A 202 3.64 -1.29 30.31
N PHE A 203 2.89 -0.32 30.79
CA PHE A 203 2.33 0.82 30.05
C PHE A 203 3.36 1.89 29.67
N GLN A 204 4.64 1.66 29.93
CA GLN A 204 5.77 2.46 29.44
C GLN A 204 5.88 2.42 27.90
N ALA A 205 5.21 1.48 27.23
CA ALA A 205 5.25 1.32 25.77
C ALA A 205 4.24 2.20 24.99
N LYS A 206 3.41 3.04 25.64
CA LYS A 206 2.49 3.91 24.90
C LYS A 206 3.25 4.87 23.97
N ASP A 207 4.27 5.52 24.53
CA ASP A 207 5.13 6.47 23.81
C ASP A 207 5.91 5.75 22.71
N GLU A 208 6.41 4.55 22.97
CA GLU A 208 7.11 3.73 21.97
C GLU A 208 6.20 3.27 20.83
N LEU A 209 4.96 2.87 21.11
CA LEU A 209 4.00 2.50 20.06
C LEU A 209 3.58 3.71 19.22
N GLU A 210 3.47 4.88 19.82
CA GLU A 210 3.22 6.12 19.09
C GLU A 210 4.40 6.50 18.20
N LYS A 211 5.63 6.45 18.73
CA LYS A 211 6.86 6.65 17.95
C LYS A 211 6.93 5.69 16.78
N VAL A 212 6.72 4.38 17.01
CA VAL A 212 6.69 3.38 15.93
C VAL A 212 5.65 3.75 14.89
N LYS A 213 4.43 4.14 15.29
CA LYS A 213 3.37 4.56 14.35
C LYS A 213 3.73 5.80 13.54
N ASN A 214 4.38 6.79 14.14
CA ASN A 214 4.74 8.03 13.48
C ASN A 214 5.95 7.86 12.55
N ILE A 215 6.99 7.17 13.00
CA ILE A 215 8.18 6.85 12.19
C ILE A 215 7.77 6.03 10.97
N THR A 216 7.08 4.90 11.20
CA THR A 216 6.68 4.02 10.09
C THR A 216 5.66 4.67 9.15
N ARG A 217 4.82 5.60 9.64
CA ARG A 217 3.96 6.43 8.76
C ARG A 217 4.80 7.29 7.83
N ASN A 218 5.82 7.96 8.37
CA ASN A 218 6.71 8.82 7.59
C ASN A 218 7.52 7.99 6.59
N ASP A 219 8.00 6.81 6.98
CA ASP A 219 8.68 5.87 6.07
C ASP A 219 7.77 5.42 4.93
N VAL A 220 6.49 5.12 5.20
CA VAL A 220 5.51 4.78 4.15
C VAL A 220 5.32 5.97 3.21
N ILE A 221 5.14 7.18 3.72
CA ILE A 221 4.96 8.39 2.91
C ILE A 221 6.22 8.65 2.06
N ALA A 222 7.41 8.49 2.64
CA ALA A 222 8.69 8.66 1.96
C ALA A 222 8.91 7.60 0.86
N ALA A 223 8.57 6.34 1.12
CA ALA A 223 8.64 5.26 0.14
C ALA A 223 7.75 5.50 -1.08
N TRP A 224 6.62 6.18 -0.89
CA TRP A 224 5.76 6.64 -1.99
C TRP A 224 6.20 7.96 -2.62
N ARG A 225 7.25 8.60 -2.08
CA ARG A 225 7.65 9.97 -2.40
C ARG A 225 6.46 10.93 -2.32
N MET A 226 5.59 10.74 -1.34
CA MET A 226 4.36 11.51 -1.20
C MET A 226 4.59 12.76 -0.35
N ASN A 227 4.07 13.92 -0.76
CA ASN A 227 4.12 15.10 0.11
C ASN A 227 3.13 14.93 1.28
N PRO A 228 3.55 15.14 2.55
CA PRO A 228 2.67 14.97 3.71
C PRO A 228 1.37 15.80 3.65
N ALA A 229 1.42 17.02 3.11
CA ALA A 229 0.26 17.90 3.00
C ALA A 229 -0.82 17.30 2.08
N LEU A 230 -0.39 16.73 0.94
CA LEU A 230 -1.29 16.07 -0.01
C LEU A 230 -1.74 14.68 0.49
N ALA A 231 -1.02 14.09 1.45
CA ALA A 231 -1.35 12.79 2.04
C ALA A 231 -2.41 12.87 3.14
N GLY A 232 -2.94 14.07 3.41
CA GLY A 232 -3.93 14.31 4.47
C GLY A 232 -3.33 14.23 5.89
N ILE A 233 -2.03 14.48 6.03
CA ILE A 233 -1.40 14.60 7.36
C ILE A 233 -1.76 15.96 7.95
N ILE A 234 -2.08 15.98 9.25
CA ILE A 234 -2.30 17.22 9.99
C ILE A 234 -0.92 17.74 10.44
N PRO A 235 -0.57 19.01 10.19
CA PRO A 235 0.71 19.57 10.62
C PRO A 235 0.77 19.69 12.14
N GLU A 236 1.93 19.39 12.71
CA GLU A 236 2.17 19.48 14.16
C GLU A 236 2.62 20.88 14.61
N ASN A 237 3.04 21.73 13.66
CA ASN A 237 3.50 23.09 13.90
C ASN A 237 2.43 24.14 13.52
N THR A 238 2.44 25.29 14.21
CA THR A 238 1.48 26.38 13.99
C THR A 238 1.54 26.98 12.57
N GLY A 239 2.66 26.83 11.87
CA GLY A 239 2.87 27.35 10.52
C GLY A 239 2.29 26.51 9.38
N GLY A 240 1.84 25.28 9.65
CA GLY A 240 1.31 24.38 8.63
C GLY A 240 2.33 23.97 7.55
N PHE A 241 1.83 23.52 6.39
CA PHE A 241 2.67 23.12 5.25
C PHE A 241 2.94 24.26 4.24
N GLY A 242 2.29 25.41 4.40
CA GLY A 242 2.33 26.52 3.43
C GLY A 242 1.27 26.39 2.34
N ASP A 243 1.56 26.95 1.16
CA ASP A 243 0.65 27.01 0.02
C ASP A 243 0.45 25.64 -0.63
N ILE A 244 -0.74 25.07 -0.46
CA ILE A 244 -1.11 23.74 -0.96
C ILE A 244 -1.16 23.67 -2.48
N GLU A 245 -1.50 24.76 -3.17
CA GLU A 245 -1.56 24.80 -4.63
C GLU A 245 -0.14 24.77 -5.23
N LYS A 246 0.80 25.50 -4.60
CA LYS A 246 2.22 25.43 -4.97
C LYS A 246 2.78 24.02 -4.73
N ILE A 247 2.43 23.39 -3.61
CA ILE A 247 2.84 22.01 -3.31
C ILE A 247 2.30 21.05 -4.37
N ASP A 248 0.99 21.09 -4.67
CA ASP A 248 0.36 20.24 -5.68
C ASP A 248 0.98 20.41 -7.07
N ARG A 249 1.29 21.65 -7.47
CA ARG A 249 1.94 21.94 -8.76
C ARG A 249 3.33 21.33 -8.86
N VAL A 250 4.19 21.56 -7.85
CA VAL A 250 5.55 21.01 -7.80
C VAL A 250 5.51 19.48 -7.75
N TYR A 251 4.62 18.94 -6.92
CA TYR A 251 4.41 17.50 -6.79
C TYR A 251 4.01 16.86 -8.11
N THR A 252 2.99 17.41 -8.78
CA THR A 252 2.52 16.90 -10.08
C THR A 252 3.62 16.98 -11.13
N SER A 253 4.38 18.08 -11.16
CA SER A 253 5.47 18.26 -12.11
C SER A 253 6.59 17.23 -11.92
N ASN A 254 6.94 16.90 -10.67
CA ASN A 254 8.10 16.05 -10.38
C ASN A 254 7.77 14.57 -10.22
N GLU A 255 6.55 14.22 -9.82
CA GLU A 255 6.17 12.84 -9.48
C GLU A 255 5.17 12.25 -10.48
N ILE A 256 4.28 13.06 -11.06
CA ILE A 256 3.18 12.55 -11.89
C ILE A 256 3.52 12.67 -13.38
N ARG A 257 4.05 13.80 -13.83
CA ARG A 257 4.40 14.00 -15.24
C ARG A 257 5.47 13.02 -15.76
N PRO A 258 6.50 12.63 -14.99
CA PRO A 258 7.41 11.57 -15.43
C PRO A 258 6.68 10.24 -15.66
N ILE A 259 5.68 9.91 -14.83
CA ILE A 259 4.84 8.72 -15.05
C ILE A 259 4.00 8.90 -16.32
N CYS A 260 3.41 10.07 -16.56
CA CYS A 260 2.72 10.37 -17.82
C CYS A 260 3.64 10.18 -19.04
N GLN A 261 4.93 10.54 -18.92
CA GLN A 261 5.92 10.36 -19.98
C GLN A 261 6.19 8.88 -20.28
N LEU A 262 6.22 8.01 -19.27
CA LEU A 262 6.32 6.56 -19.49
C LEU A 262 5.12 6.04 -20.30
N PHE A 263 3.92 6.52 -20.00
CA PHE A 263 2.73 6.18 -20.77
C PHE A 263 2.70 6.75 -22.19
N ASN A 264 3.64 7.62 -22.59
CA ASN A 264 3.76 8.01 -24.01
C ASN A 264 4.13 6.84 -24.91
N GLN A 265 4.74 5.78 -24.37
CA GLN A 265 5.04 4.54 -25.11
C GLN A 265 3.80 4.03 -25.86
N ILE A 266 2.61 4.16 -25.29
CA ILE A 266 1.39 3.67 -25.93
C ILE A 266 1.05 4.43 -27.23
N ASN A 267 1.53 5.67 -27.39
CA ASN A 267 1.36 6.44 -28.61
C ASN A 267 2.27 5.97 -29.75
N ASP A 268 3.33 5.23 -29.45
CA ASP A 268 4.22 4.66 -30.47
C ASP A 268 3.50 3.56 -31.26
N THR A 269 2.52 2.89 -30.65
CA THR A 269 1.75 1.82 -31.28
C THR A 269 0.36 2.26 -31.75
N LEU A 270 -0.28 3.19 -31.05
CA LEU A 270 -1.56 3.77 -31.48
C LEU A 270 -1.44 4.48 -32.83
N ARG A 271 -2.45 4.28 -33.68
CA ARG A 271 -2.61 5.06 -34.92
C ARG A 271 -2.60 6.57 -34.61
N PRO A 272 -1.97 7.43 -35.45
CA PRO A 272 -1.75 8.83 -35.10
C PRO A 272 -2.99 9.64 -34.64
N ASP A 273 -4.16 9.41 -35.23
CA ASP A 273 -5.43 10.07 -34.87
C ASP A 273 -6.10 9.49 -33.59
N ARG A 274 -5.54 8.40 -33.06
CA ARG A 274 -6.01 7.70 -31.85
C ARG A 274 -5.11 7.94 -30.65
N ARG A 275 -4.00 8.66 -30.80
CA ARG A 275 -3.06 8.96 -29.71
C ARG A 275 -3.70 9.77 -28.60
N ILE A 276 -3.29 9.52 -27.37
CA ILE A 276 -3.62 10.36 -26.22
C ILE A 276 -2.69 11.57 -26.17
N ASN A 277 -3.09 12.60 -25.44
CA ASN A 277 -2.23 13.73 -25.11
C ASN A 277 -2.25 14.00 -23.60
N TRP A 278 -1.36 14.88 -23.15
CA TRP A 278 -1.32 15.37 -21.78
C TRP A 278 -1.57 16.87 -21.77
N ARG A 279 -2.15 17.39 -20.70
CA ARG A 279 -2.29 18.82 -20.49
C ARG A 279 -0.93 19.49 -20.49
N GLU A 280 -0.84 20.63 -21.15
CA GLU A 280 0.36 21.45 -21.10
C GLU A 280 0.57 21.99 -19.68
N ALA A 281 1.84 22.20 -19.33
CA ALA A 281 2.16 22.85 -18.08
C ALA A 281 1.68 24.30 -18.12
N ASP A 282 0.93 24.73 -17.10
CA ASP A 282 0.78 26.15 -16.81
C ASP A 282 2.17 26.67 -16.44
N ILE A 283 2.91 27.19 -17.43
CA ILE A 283 4.14 27.94 -17.20
C ILE A 283 3.69 29.23 -16.54
N PRO A 284 4.08 29.52 -15.27
CA PRO A 284 3.75 30.79 -14.67
C PRO A 284 4.37 31.88 -15.55
N VAL A 285 3.51 32.70 -16.17
CA VAL A 285 3.97 33.91 -16.84
C VAL A 285 4.66 34.76 -15.77
N ASP A 286 5.96 34.99 -15.94
CA ASP A 286 6.72 35.84 -15.04
C ASP A 286 6.16 37.27 -15.14
N GLN A 287 5.32 37.63 -14.17
CA GLN A 287 4.72 38.96 -14.08
C GLN A 287 5.75 40.05 -13.78
N THR A 288 7.03 39.71 -13.53
CA THR A 288 8.10 40.70 -13.34
C THR A 288 8.65 41.26 -14.66
N ALA A 289 8.28 40.71 -15.81
CA ALA A 289 8.69 41.24 -17.12
C ALA A 289 7.74 42.32 -17.71
N ILE A 290 6.64 42.66 -17.04
CA ILE A 290 5.64 43.63 -17.55
C ILE A 290 5.81 45.03 -16.92
N SER A 291 6.77 45.21 -16.00
CA SER A 291 7.03 46.50 -15.32
C SER A 291 8.40 47.11 -15.60
N ALA A 292 8.97 46.90 -16.79
CA ALA A 292 10.19 47.58 -17.25
C ALA A 292 9.91 48.45 -18.47
#